data_AF-A0A975AUM5-F1
#
_entry.id   AF-A0A975AUM5-F1
#
_cell.length_a   1.000
_cell.length_b   1.000
_cell.length_c   1.000
_cell.angle_alpha   90.00
_cell.angle_beta   90.00
_cell.angle_gamma   90.00
#
_symmetry.space_group_name_H-M   'P 1'
#
loop_
_entity.id
_entity.type
_entity.pdbx_description
1 polymer ?
#
loop_
_entity_poly.entity_id
_entity_poly.type
_entity_poly.pdbx_seq_one_letter_code
_entity_poly.pdbx_strand_id
1 'polypeptide(L)' 'MNTNISALEQKINDLRQELDDLIQQKNVKYDVVLDISRRLDDLIVFYVLTKNMYTE' A
#
# COMPACT_ATOMS: atom_id res chain seq x y z
N MET A 1 -12.68 -13.94 -11.54
CA MET A 1 -11.42 -13.91 -10.77
C MET A 1 -10.80 -12.52 -10.83
N ASN A 2 -11.44 -11.50 -10.23
CA ASN A 2 -10.90 -10.12 -10.19
C ASN A 2 -10.98 -9.48 -8.79
N THR A 3 -11.67 -10.14 -7.85
CA THR A 3 -11.90 -9.68 -6.49
C THR A 3 -10.60 -9.48 -5.71
N ASN A 4 -9.55 -10.24 -6.03
CA ASN A 4 -8.25 -10.13 -5.38
C ASN A 4 -7.51 -8.84 -5.79
N ILE A 5 -7.62 -8.39 -7.04
CA ILE A 5 -6.94 -7.19 -7.53
C ILE A 5 -7.59 -5.94 -6.92
N SER A 6 -8.92 -5.82 -6.98
CA SER A 6 -9.61 -4.66 -6.41
C SER A 6 -9.43 -4.55 -4.89
N ALA A 7 -9.35 -5.66 -4.17
CA ALA A 7 -9.05 -5.66 -2.75
C ALA A 7 -7.61 -5.20 -2.45
N LEU A 8 -6.65 -5.52 -3.33
CA LEU A 8 -5.28 -5.03 -3.21
C LEU A 8 -5.18 -3.53 -3.50
N GLU A 9 -5.89 -3.05 -4.52
CA GLU A 9 -5.96 -1.61 -4.85
C GLU A 9 -6.53 -0.80 -3.67
N GLN A 10 -7.59 -1.31 -3.03
CA GLN A 10 -8.16 -0.68 -1.85
C GLN A 10 -7.15 -0.61 -0.71
N LYS A 11 -6.48 -1.73 -0.38
CA LYS A 11 -5.47 -1.75 0.68
C LYS A 11 -4.29 -0.82 0.42
N ILE A 12 -3.84 -0.72 -0.83
CA ILE A 12 -2.78 0.22 -1.22
C ILE A 12 -3.24 1.65 -0.99
N ASN A 13 -4.47 2.01 -1.38
CA ASN A 13 -5.01 3.34 -1.14
C ASN A 13 -5.16 3.65 0.35
N ASP A 14 -5.66 2.71 1.14
CA ASP A 14 -5.83 2.89 2.59
C ASP A 14 -4.48 3.17 3.27
N LEU A 15 -3.43 2.40 2.94
CA LEU A 15 -2.09 2.62 3.49
C LEU A 15 -1.44 3.92 3.01
N ARG A 16 -1.71 4.34 1.76
CA ARG A 16 -1.24 5.65 1.27
C ARG A 16 -1.87 6.79 2.06
N GLN A 17 -3.18 6.70 2.31
CA GLN A 17 -3.89 7.70 3.10
C GLN A 17 -3.36 7.75 4.54
N GLU A 18 -3.13 6.58 5.16
CA GLU A 18 -2.56 6.51 6.51
C GLU A 18 -1.16 7.15 6.57
N LEU A 19 -0.33 6.92 5.54
CA LEU A 19 0.99 7.52 5.43
C LEU A 19 0.90 9.05 5.28
N ASP A 20 0.01 9.53 4.40
CA ASP A 20 -0.22 10.96 4.17
C ASP A 20 -0.71 11.66 5.44
N ASP A 21 -1.61 11.03 6.18
CA ASP A 21 -2.12 11.56 7.45
C ASP A 21 -0.99 11.62 8.51
N LEU A 22 -0.12 10.61 8.57
CA LEU A 22 1.00 10.56 9.50
C LEU A 22 2.07 11.61 9.23
N ILE A 23 2.43 11.85 7.97
CA ILE A 23 3.44 12.86 7.61
C ILE A 23 2.93 14.29 7.82
N GLN A 24 1.61 14.50 7.84
CA GLN A 24 0.99 15.79 8.15
C GLN A 24 0.94 16.08 9.66
N GLN A 25 1.24 15.11 10.53
CA GLN A 25 1.25 15.33 11.97
C GLN A 25 2.40 16.24 12.40
N LYS A 26 2.12 17.17 13.33
CA LYS A 26 3.13 18.09 13.89
C LYS A 26 4.34 17.36 14.51
N ASN A 27 4.12 16.16 15.05
CA ASN A 27 5.16 15.28 15.57
C ASN A 27 5.13 13.96 14.80
N VAL A 28 5.83 13.93 13.66
CA VAL A 28 5.93 12.74 12.82
C VAL A 28 6.63 11.62 13.58
N LYS A 29 6.00 10.45 13.65
CA LYS A 29 6.60 9.22 14.18
C LYS A 29 7.31 8.49 13.04
N TYR A 30 8.57 8.83 12.80
CA TYR A 30 9.34 8.30 11.67
C TYR A 30 9.43 6.77 11.63
N ASP A 31 9.48 6.08 12.77
CA ASP A 31 9.48 4.62 12.81
C ASP A 31 8.18 4.02 12.24
N VAL A 32 7.05 4.67 12.50
CA VAL A 32 5.73 4.26 11.99
C VAL A 32 5.62 4.56 10.51
N VAL A 33 6.10 5.73 10.06
CA VAL A 33 6.17 6.10 8.64
C VAL A 33 7.00 5.08 7.87
N LEU A 34 8.15 4.66 8.42
CA LEU A 34 9.03 3.68 7.79
C LEU A 34 8.37 2.29 7.71
N ASP A 35 7.68 1.86 8.76
CA ASP A 35 6.94 0.58 8.76
C ASP A 35 5.85 0.55 7.69
N ILE A 36 5.02 1.61 7.64
CA ILE A 36 3.95 1.71 6.65
C ILE A 36 4.50 1.79 5.24
N SER A 37 5.59 2.53 5.03
CA SER A 37 6.24 2.63 3.71
C SER A 37 6.71 1.27 3.22
N ARG A 38 7.35 0.46 4.07
CA ARG A 38 7.78 -0.90 3.72
C ARG A 38 6.62 -1.82 3.37
N ARG A 39 5.55 -1.76 4.17
CA ARG A 39 4.32 -2.54 3.91
C ARG A 39 3.66 -2.13 2.60
N LEU A 40 3.70 -0.83 2.26
CA LEU A 40 3.19 -0.32 1.00
C LEU A 40 4.01 -0.83 -0.19
N ASP A 41 5.34 -0.83 -0.09
CA ASP A 41 6.24 -1.37 -1.12
C ASP A 41 5.94 -2.86 -1.38
N ASP A 42 5.84 -3.67 -0.32
CA ASP A 42 5.51 -5.09 -0.42
C ASP A 42 4.15 -5.32 -1.12
N LEU A 43 3.14 -4.52 -0.76
CA LEU A 43 1.80 -4.60 -1.35
C LEU A 43 1.79 -4.19 -2.83
N ILE A 44 2.55 -3.16 -3.21
CA ILE A 44 2.68 -2.73 -4.60
C ILE A 44 3.36 -3.82 -5.43
N VAL A 45 4.45 -4.40 -4.95
CA VAL A 45 5.13 -5.52 -5.62
C VAL A 45 4.16 -6.68 -5.82
N PHE A 46 3.44 -7.07 -4.77
CA PHE A 46 2.46 -8.14 -4.86
C PHE A 46 1.32 -7.83 -5.84
N TYR A 47 0.82 -6.60 -5.86
CA TYR A 47 -0.19 -6.15 -6.81
C TYR A 47 0.30 -6.25 -8.26
N VAL A 48 1.51 -5.78 -8.55
CA VAL A 48 2.10 -5.82 -9.90
C VAL A 48 2.28 -7.27 -10.36
N LEU A 49 2.83 -8.15 -9.51
CA LEU A 49 2.98 -9.57 -9.83
C LEU A 49 1.64 -10.24 -10.08
N THR A 50 0.67 -9.99 -9.21
CA THR A 50 -0.68 -10.54 -9.32
C THR A 50 -1.34 -10.08 -10.61
N LYS A 51 -1.30 -8.78 -10.91
CA LYS A 51 -1.92 -8.21 -12.12
C LYS A 51 -1.29 -8.78 -13.38
N ASN A 52 0.04 -8.86 -13.44
CA ASN A 52 0.75 -9.42 -14.59
C ASN A 52 0.34 -10.88 -14.86
N MET A 53 0.16 -11.70 -13.82
CA MET A 53 -0.32 -13.09 -13.94
C MET A 53 -1.76 -13.23 -14.46
N TYR A 54 -2.60 -12.19 -14.36
CA TYR A 54 -3.99 -12.21 -14.84
C TYR A 54 -4.14 -11.58 -16.25
N THR A 55 -3.07 -11.04 -16.82
CA THR A 55 -3.04 -10.45 -18.17
C THR A 55 -2.43 -11.37 -19.24
N GLU A 56 -1.92 -12.55 -18.87
CA GLU A 56 -1.51 -13.66 -19.77
C GLU A 56 -2.60 -14.74 -19.84
#